data_AF-A0A2L2Z9Z2-F1
#
_entry.id   AF-A0A2L2Z9Z2-F1
#
_cell.length_a   1.000
_cell.length_b   1.000
_cell.length_c   1.000
_cell.angle_alpha   90.00
_cell.angle_beta   90.00
_cell.angle_gamma   90.00
#
_symmetry.space_group_name_H-M   'P 1'
#
loop_
_entity.id
_entity.type
_entity.pdbx_description
1 polymer ?
#
loop_
_entity_poly.entity_id
_entity_poly.type
_entity_poly.pdbx_seq_one_letter_code
_entity_poly.pdbx_strand_id
1 'polypeptide(L)' 'KQAKLKKIVDHRYFQRGILTAILVNTLSMGIEYHNQPEELTFIVEVSNLVFTGIFGFEMCLKILAEG' A
#
# COMPACT_ATOMS: atom_id res chain seq x y z
N LYS A 1 -16.63 -6.86 18.55
CA LYS A 1 -15.69 -7.19 17.45
C LYS A 1 -15.15 -5.92 16.77
N GLN A 2 -16.00 -4.98 16.36
CA GLN A 2 -15.60 -3.67 15.78
C GLN A 2 -14.55 -2.90 16.60
N ALA A 3 -14.67 -2.85 17.94
CA ALA A 3 -13.74 -2.10 18.79
C ALA A 3 -12.27 -2.57 18.74
N LYS A 4 -12.01 -3.85 18.42
CA LYS A 4 -10.64 -4.36 18.24
C LYS A 4 -10.07 -3.96 16.88
N LEU A 5 -10.88 -4.04 15.82
CA LEU A 5 -10.49 -3.64 14.47
C LEU A 5 -10.22 -2.14 14.39
N LYS A 6 -11.10 -1.33 15.00
CA LYS A 6 -10.92 0.12 15.10
C LYS A 6 -9.62 0.50 15.80
N LYS A 7 -9.29 -0.17 16.91
CA LYS A 7 -7.98 0.02 17.59
C LYS A 7 -6.78 -0.30 16.70
N ILE A 8 -6.90 -1.24 15.77
CA ILE A 8 -5.83 -1.63 14.85
C ILE A 8 -5.70 -0.59 13.73
N VAL A 9 -6.82 -0.21 13.12
CA VAL A 9 -6.86 0.78 12.02
C VAL A 9 -6.44 2.17 12.50
N ASP A 10 -6.85 2.58 13.70
CA ASP A 10 -6.48 3.85 14.32
C ASP A 10 -5.06 3.83 14.92
N HIS A 11 -4.38 2.68 14.87
CA HIS A 11 -3.06 2.56 15.45
C HIS A 11 -2.04 3.41 14.67
N ARG A 12 -1.28 4.25 15.38
CA ARG A 12 -0.26 5.11 14.77
C ARG A 12 0.74 4.35 13.88
N TYR A 13 1.13 3.13 14.26
CA TYR A 13 2.00 2.30 13.42
C TYR A 13 1.32 1.83 12.13
N PHE A 14 0.03 1.51 12.17
CA PHE A 14 -0.71 1.13 10.97
C PHE A 14 -0.77 2.30 9.99
N GLN A 15 -1.21 3.48 10.45
CA GLN A 15 -1.24 4.70 9.65
C GLN A 15 0.13 5.09 9.08
N ARG A 16 1.20 5.00 9.88
CA ARG A 16 2.58 5.26 9.41
C ARG A 16 3.06 4.22 8.40
N GLY A 17 2.66 2.97 8.55
CA GLY A 17 2.95 1.90 7.60
C GLY A 17 2.32 2.17 6.23
N ILE A 18 1.04 2.58 6.22
CA ILE A 18 0.33 2.96 4.98
C ILE A 18 0.97 4.18 4.33
N LEU A 19 1.29 5.22 5.11
CA LEU A 19 2.00 6.38 4.59
C LEU A 19 3.36 6.02 3.98
N THR A 20 4.10 5.12 4.62
CA THR A 20 5.38 4.62 4.09
C THR A 20 5.18 3.87 2.78
N ALA A 21 4.15 3.00 2.69
CA ALA A 21 3.81 2.29 1.46
C ALA A 21 3.43 3.26 0.32
N ILE A 22 2.71 4.34 0.61
CA ILE A 22 2.41 5.40 -0.36
C ILE A 22 3.70 6.03 -0.88
N LEU A 23 4.62 6.42 0.02
CA LEU A 23 5.89 7.02 -0.38
C LEU A 23 6.72 6.09 -1.26
N VAL A 24 6.83 4.80 -0.90
CA VAL A 24 7.59 3.82 -1.69
C VAL A 24 6.91 3.55 -3.04
N ASN A 25 5.59 3.47 -3.10
CA ASN A 25 4.86 3.33 -4.36
C ASN A 25 5.10 4.53 -5.30
N THR A 26 5.04 5.75 -4.76
CA THR A 26 5.35 6.96 -5.53
C THR A 26 6.78 6.99 -6.02
N LEU A 27 7.75 6.58 -5.20
CA LEU A 27 9.15 6.45 -5.62
C LEU A 27 9.31 5.38 -6.71
N SER A 28 8.59 4.26 -6.61
CA SER A 28 8.62 3.17 -7.59
C SER A 28 8.14 3.67 -8.97
N MET A 29 7.03 4.40 -9.02
CA MET A 29 6.57 5.04 -10.26
C MET A 29 7.52 6.13 -10.76
N GLY A 30 8.23 6.82 -9.86
CA GLY A 30 9.21 7.85 -10.22
C GLY A 30 10.49 7.32 -10.87
N ILE A 31 10.78 6.02 -10.74
CA ILE A 31 11.94 5.35 -11.35
C ILE A 31 11.61 4.85 -12.77
N GLU A 32 10.33 4.82 -13.17
CA GLU A 32 9.91 4.39 -14.50
C GLU A 32 10.41 5.36 -15.59
N TYR A 33 11.04 4.83 -16.64
CA TYR A 33 11.55 5.63 -17.75
C TYR A 33 11.43 4.93 -19.11
N HIS A 34 11.51 5.72 -20.19
CA HIS A 34 11.38 5.21 -21.55
C HIS A 34 12.61 4.37 -21.96
N ASN A 35 12.38 3.12 -22.41
CA ASN A 35 13.39 2.08 -22.63
C ASN A 35 13.98 1.47 -21.33
N GLN A 36 13.16 1.30 -20.30
CA GLN A 36 13.58 0.57 -19.10
C GLN A 36 13.92 -0.90 -19.39
N PRO A 37 14.92 -1.47 -18.70
CA PRO A 37 15.26 -2.87 -18.81
C PRO A 37 14.11 -3.75 -18.32
N GLU A 38 13.98 -4.95 -18.89
CA GLU A 38 12.91 -5.90 -18.60
C GLU A 38 12.84 -6.26 -17.10
N GLU A 39 14.00 -6.32 -16.43
CA GLU A 39 14.11 -6.51 -14.99
C GLU A 39 13.43 -5.39 -14.18
N LEU A 40 13.61 -4.13 -14.58
CA LEU A 40 13.01 -2.99 -13.88
C LEU A 40 11.49 -2.97 -14.10
N THR A 41 11.03 -3.24 -15.33
CA THR A 41 9.60 -3.39 -15.63
C THR A 41 8.95 -4.42 -14.72
N PHE A 42 9.56 -5.61 -14.59
CA PHE A 42 9.03 -6.67 -13.75
C PHE A 42 8.95 -6.26 -12.27
N ILE A 43 10.00 -5.61 -11.75
CA ILE A 43 10.02 -5.13 -10.36
C ILE A 43 8.92 -4.09 -10.13
N VAL A 44 8.73 -3.14 -11.05
CA VAL A 44 7.72 -2.09 -10.95
C VAL A 44 6.30 -2.68 -11.02
N GLU A 45 6.04 -3.61 -11.94
CA GLU A 45 4.73 -4.29 -12.05
C GLU A 45 4.40 -5.11 -10.80
N VAL A 46 5.36 -5.91 -10.31
CA VAL A 46 5.18 -6.67 -9.07
C VAL A 46 4.95 -5.74 -7.89
N SER A 47 5.70 -4.64 -7.81
CA SER A 47 5.54 -3.65 -6.74
C SER A 47 4.16 -2.99 -6.79
N ASN A 48 3.67 -2.61 -7.97
CA ASN A 48 2.32 -2.05 -8.15
C ASN A 48 1.23 -3.04 -7.71
N LEU A 49 1.37 -4.33 -8.01
CA LEU A 49 0.42 -5.35 -7.56
C LEU A 49 0.43 -5.47 -6.03
N VAL A 50 1.62 -5.47 -5.41
CA VAL A 50 1.77 -5.52 -3.95
C VAL A 50 1.14 -4.30 -3.28
N PHE A 51 1.43 -3.09 -3.76
CA PHE A 51 0.86 -1.85 -3.21
C PHE A 51 -0.65 -1.80 -3.37
N THR A 52 -1.18 -2.21 -4.52
CA THR A 52 -2.63 -2.33 -4.75
C THR A 52 -3.27 -3.28 -3.74
N GLY A 53 -2.64 -4.43 -3.46
CA GLY A 53 -3.11 -5.36 -2.44
C GLY A 53 -3.08 -4.77 -1.03
N ILE A 54 -2.02 -4.05 -0.66
CA ILE A 54 -1.89 -3.38 0.65
C ILE A 54 -2.98 -2.33 0.84
N PHE A 55 -3.21 -1.46 -0.16
CA PHE A 55 -4.23 -0.43 -0.07
C PHE A 55 -5.65 -0.99 -0.13
N GLY A 56 -5.88 -2.04 -0.93
CA GLY A 56 -7.16 -2.75 -0.93
C GLY A 56 -7.46 -3.39 0.42
N PHE A 57 -6.48 -4.05 1.03
CA PHE A 57 -6.62 -4.63 2.37
C PHE A 57 -6.86 -3.56 3.44
N GLU A 58 -6.13 -2.45 3.39
CA GLU A 58 -6.34 -1.31 4.27
C GLU A 58 -7.77 -0.76 4.17
N MET A 59 -8.27 -0.58 2.95
CA MET A 59 -9.63 -0.12 2.68
C MET A 59 -10.67 -1.09 3.24
N CYS A 60 -10.49 -2.40 3.03
CA CYS A 60 -11.36 -3.42 3.61
C CYS A 60 -11.38 -3.34 5.15
N LEU A 61 -10.22 -3.21 5.79
CA LEU A 61 -10.14 -3.08 7.24
C LEU A 61 -10.84 -1.83 7.76
N LYS A 62 -10.71 -0.68 7.08
CA LYS A 62 -11.43 0.55 7.41
C LYS A 62 -12.93 0.38 7.30
N ILE A 63 -13.43 -0.16 6.20
CA ILE A 63 -14.86 -0.43 5.99
C ILE A 63 -15.41 -1.35 7.08
N LEU A 64 -14.68 -2.41 7.44
CA LEU A 64 -15.11 -3.34 8.49
C LEU A 64 -15.05 -2.72 9.89
N ALA A 65 -14.13 -1.78 10.14
CA ALA A 65 -13.94 -1.17 11.46
C ALA A 65 -14.87 0.03 11.72
N GLU A 66 -15.18 0.80 10.67
CA GLU A 66 -15.98 2.03 10.72
C GLU A 66 -17.41 1.86 10.20
N GLY A 67 -17.66 0.82 9.40
CA GLY A 67 -19.00 0.45 8.90
C GLY A 67 -19.84 -0.38 9.86
#